data_AF-A0A920VFI0-F1
#
_entry.id   AF-A0A920VFI0-F1
#
_cell.length_a   1.000
_cell.length_b   1.000
_cell.length_c   1.000
_cell.angle_alpha   90.00
_cell.angle_beta   90.00
_cell.angle_gamma   90.00
#
_symmetry.space_group_name_H-M   'P 1'
#
loop_
_entity.id
_entity.type
_entity.pdbx_description
1 polymer ?
#
loop_
_entity_poly.entity_id
_entity_poly.type
_entity_poly.pdbx_seq_one_letter_code
_entity_poly.pdbx_strand_id
1 'polypeptide(L)' 'MLETEFLKHGDDSGNGTLLKFTSSNGAVVKAIGVPQAWDTPLGPTWCYVIEGDDLTIVDPGLTV' A
#
# COMPACT_ATOMS: atom_id res chain seq x y z
N MET A 1 -6.25 10.25 -14.25
CA MET A 1 -6.94 9.81 -13.02
C MET A 1 -6.48 8.37 -12.76
N LEU A 2 -6.11 8.01 -11.54
CA LEU A 2 -5.74 6.63 -11.20
C LEU A 2 -7.03 5.86 -10.89
N GLU A 3 -7.22 4.72 -11.54
CA GLU A 3 -8.25 3.76 -11.10
C GLU A 3 -7.77 3.14 -9.79
N THR A 4 -8.67 3.07 -8.79
CA THR A 4 -8.35 2.54 -7.46
C THR A 4 -9.27 1.37 -7.14
N GLU A 5 -8.67 0.24 -6.75
CA GLU A 5 -9.36 -0.98 -6.35
C GLU A 5 -8.90 -1.37 -4.94
N PHE A 6 -9.84 -1.69 -4.05
CA PHE A 6 -9.53 -2.35 -2.79
C PHE A 6 -9.36 -3.86 -3.03
N LEU A 7 -8.12 -4.34 -2.92
CA LEU A 7 -7.84 -5.77 -2.92
C LEU A 7 -8.11 -6.38 -1.54
N LYS A 8 -7.93 -5.60 -0.47
CA LYS A 8 -8.26 -5.96 0.90
C LYS A 8 -8.59 -4.71 1.71
N HIS A 9 -9.70 -4.73 2.43
CA HIS A 9 -10.00 -3.71 3.44
C HIS A 9 -9.23 -4.01 4.73
N GLY A 10 -8.56 -2.98 5.26
CA GLY A 10 -7.93 -3.03 6.58
C GLY A 10 -8.92 -2.77 7.71
N ASP A 11 -8.38 -2.56 8.91
CA ASP A 11 -9.16 -2.06 10.04
C ASP A 11 -9.57 -0.58 9.85
N ASP A 12 -10.28 -0.01 10.82
CA ASP A 12 -10.75 1.38 10.79
C ASP A 12 -9.61 2.41 10.78
N SER A 13 -8.39 2.02 11.16
CA SER A 13 -7.18 2.84 11.08
C SER A 13 -6.45 2.67 9.74
N GLY A 14 -6.89 1.75 8.89
CA GLY A 14 -6.29 1.42 7.60
C GLY A 14 -5.23 0.33 7.67
N ASN A 15 -4.94 -0.25 8.83
CA ASN A 15 -3.92 -1.29 8.95
C ASN A 15 -4.32 -2.56 8.19
N GLY A 16 -3.36 -3.14 7.46
CA GLY A 16 -3.58 -4.31 6.63
C GLY A 16 -4.39 -4.04 5.36
N THR A 17 -4.69 -2.78 5.04
CA THR A 17 -5.33 -2.40 3.77
C THR A 17 -4.40 -2.74 2.60
N LEU A 18 -4.97 -3.25 1.52
CA LEU A 18 -4.29 -3.43 0.24
C LEU A 18 -5.09 -2.75 -0.86
N LEU A 19 -4.47 -1.74 -1.47
CA LEU A 19 -5.01 -1.00 -2.61
C LEU A 19 -4.21 -1.36 -3.86
N LYS A 20 -4.89 -1.37 -4.99
CA LYS A 20 -4.27 -1.38 -6.32
C LYS A 20 -4.64 -0.09 -7.02
N PHE A 21 -3.62 0.61 -7.49
CA PHE A 21 -3.74 1.75 -8.36
C PHE A 21 -3.33 1.35 -9.78
N THR A 22 -4.18 1.64 -10.76
CA THR A 22 -3.86 1.49 -12.17
C THR A 22 -3.82 2.87 -12.82
N SER A 23 -2.69 3.24 -13.40
CA SER A 23 -2.55 4.49 -14.14
C SER A 23 -3.16 4.39 -15.53
N SER A 24 -3.38 5.54 -16.17
CA SER A 24 -3.92 5.60 -17.55
C SER A 24 -3.02 4.97 -18.61
N ASN A 25 -1.73 4.76 -18.31
CA ASN A 25 -0.80 4.05 -19.19
C ASN A 25 -0.60 2.57 -18.78
N GLY A 26 -1.41 2.05 -17.85
CA GLY A 26 -1.42 0.65 -17.45
C GLY A 26 -0.38 0.27 -16.38
N ALA A 27 0.36 1.23 -15.82
CA ALA A 27 1.25 0.95 -14.69
C ALA A 27 0.43 0.57 -13.45
N VAL A 28 0.88 -0.47 -12.74
CA VAL A 28 0.22 -1.00 -11.56
C VAL A 28 1.08 -0.74 -10.33
N VAL A 29 0.48 -0.09 -9.33
CA VAL A 29 1.09 0.12 -8.01
C VAL A 29 0.18 -0.47 -6.95
N LYS A 30 0.73 -1.36 -6.11
CA LYS A 30 0.00 -1.89 -4.95
C LYS A 30 0.47 -1.17 -3.70
N ALA A 31 -0.45 -0.56 -2.95
CA ALA A 31 -0.15 0.08 -1.69
C ALA A 31 -0.64 -0.78 -0.53
N ILE A 32 0.24 -1.00 0.44
CA ILE A 32 0.05 -1.88 1.59
C ILE A 32 0.09 -1.00 2.84
N GLY A 33 -1.01 -0.96 3.58
CA GLY A 33 -1.06 -0.35 4.91
C GLY A 33 -0.38 -1.27 5.91
N VAL A 34 0.88 -1.02 6.23
CA VAL A 34 1.68 -1.81 7.18
C VAL A 34 1.47 -1.27 8.60
N PRO A 35 0.95 -2.09 9.53
CA PRO A 35 0.78 -1.68 10.93
C PRO A 35 2.11 -1.25 11.56
N GLN A 36 2.07 -0.20 12.38
CA GLN A 36 3.26 0.27 13.09
C GLN A 36 3.54 -0.58 14.34
N ALA A 37 4.81 -0.63 14.74
CA ALA A 37 5.29 -1.37 15.92
C ALA A 37 4.82 -0.77 17.26
N TRP A 38 4.39 0.49 17.26
CA TRP A 38 3.94 1.24 18.44
C TRP A 38 2.53 1.77 18.24
N ASP A 39 1.86 2.09 19.34
CA ASP A 39 0.55 2.73 19.32
C ASP A 39 0.66 4.16 18.77
N THR A 40 -0.11 4.47 17.74
CA THR A 40 -0.04 5.74 17.02
C THR A 40 -1.41 6.16 16.50
N PRO A 41 -1.77 7.45 16.61
CA PRO A 41 -3.02 7.95 16.04
C PRO A 41 -2.95 8.17 14.52
N LEU A 42 -1.81 7.94 13.88
CA LEU A 42 -1.56 8.32 12.48
C LEU A 42 -1.92 7.21 11.46
N GLY A 43 -2.37 6.04 11.92
CA GLY A 43 -2.64 4.89 11.04
C GLY A 43 -1.36 4.15 10.59
N PRO A 44 -1.41 3.34 9.53
CA PRO A 44 -0.27 2.53 9.08
C PRO A 44 0.85 3.38 8.45
N THR A 45 2.05 2.79 8.37
CA THR A 45 3.03 3.19 7.34
C THR A 45 2.66 2.55 6.01
N TRP A 46 3.06 3.13 4.88
CA TRP A 46 2.67 2.64 3.56
C TRP A 46 3.85 2.05 2.80
N CYS A 47 3.69 0.81 2.34
CA CYS A 47 4.62 0.15 1.43
C CYS A 47 4.03 0.06 0.04
N TYR A 48 4.83 0.40 -0.97
CA TYR A 48 4.39 0.42 -2.37
C TYR A 48 5.17 -0.59 -3.19
N VAL A 49 4.45 -1.47 -3.87
CA VAL A 49 5.01 -2.43 -4.83
C VAL A 49 4.66 -1.96 -6.23
N ILE A 50 5.68 -1.68 -7.04
CA ILE A 50 5.55 -1.27 -8.43
C ILE A 50 5.90 -2.45 -9.31
N GLU A 51 4.99 -2.82 -10.20
CA GLU A 51 5.16 -3.93 -11.14
C GLU A 51 5.64 -3.40 -12.50
N GLY A 52 6.75 -3.94 -12.98
CA GLY A 52 7.27 -3.77 -14.34
C GLY A 52 7.95 -5.07 -14.79
N ASP A 53 9.01 -4.96 -15.60
CA ASP A 53 9.85 -6.11 -15.94
C ASP A 53 10.52 -6.71 -14.69
N ASP A 54 10.82 -5.85 -13.71
CA ASP A 54 11.24 -6.19 -12.36
C ASP A 54 10.24 -5.69 -11.32
N LEU A 55 10.34 -6.23 -10.10
CA LEU A 55 9.56 -5.78 -8.96
C LEU A 55 10.34 -4.75 -8.15
N THR A 56 9.77 -3.56 -7.95
CA THR A 56 10.35 -2.51 -7.12
C THR A 56 9.50 -2.28 -5.88
N ILE A 57 10.16 -2.19 -4.72
CA ILE A 57 9.52 -1.87 -3.44
C ILE A 57 9.98 -0.49 -3.00
N VAL A 58 9.03 0.38 -2.67
CA VAL A 58 9.28 1.72 -2.15
C VAL A 58 8.68 1.82 -0.75
N ASP A 59 9.48 2.36 0.18
CA ASP A 59 9.09 2.56 1.58
C ASP A 59 8.55 1.26 2.21
N PRO A 60 9.36 0.20 2.38
CA PRO A 60 8.89 -1.13 2.81
C PRO A 60 8.21 -1.18 4.20
N GLY A 61 7.93 -0.03 4.81
CA GLY A 61 7.40 0.09 6.15
C GLY A 61 8.47 -0.24 7.19
N LEU A 62 8.11 0.01 8.45
CA LEU A 62 8.89 -0.43 9.60
C LEU A 62 8.07 -1.46 10.36
N THR A 63 8.29 -2.73 10.06
CA THR A 63 7.81 -3.84 10.88
C THR A 63 8.89 -4.20 11.90
N VAL A 64 8.50 -4.36 13.17
CA VAL A 64 9.32 -5.08 14.18
C VAL A 64 9.21 -6.58 13.98
#